data_AF-A0A6A6VKX9-F1
#
_entry.id   AF-A0A6A6VKX9-F1
#
_cell.length_a   1.000
_cell.length_b   1.000
_cell.length_c   1.000
_cell.angle_alpha   90.00
_cell.angle_beta   90.00
_cell.angle_gamma   90.00
#
_symmetry.space_group_name_H-M   'P 1'
#
loop_
_entity.id
_entity.type
_entity.pdbx_description
1 polymer ?
#
loop_
_entity_poly.entity_id
_entity_poly.type
_entity_poly.pdbx_seq_one_letter_code
_entity_poly.pdbx_strand_id
1 'polypeptide(L)'
;MKINPAPFHMAQVALIGIAAALSVAILGTSAHTLDVFNKQQTINPWWMPFWPQHFDVDGTKALIGSSAATIVLSMVFLAFALVPRFALTPTMRALLGLGTTLPSCLVNLVTVIYAHILNSNGGNTERDTIQTWTCKYQNGTPFQGDVALLPNMGNENFGSLCRESRFAVYGTLIVFLLLGFSLVLTILAWAADKWAARKSSKEVEMQ
;
A
#
# COMPACT_ATOMS: atom_id res chain seq x y z
N MET A 1 9.48 -28.90 -26.02
CA MET A 1 8.95 -27.52 -25.99
C MET A 1 10.05 -26.57 -25.52
N LYS A 2 10.26 -25.43 -26.19
CA LYS A 2 11.24 -24.41 -25.78
C LYS A 2 10.49 -23.39 -24.90
N ILE A 3 10.79 -23.36 -23.60
CA ILE A 3 10.12 -22.43 -22.67
C ILE A 3 10.78 -21.06 -22.81
N ASN A 4 9.97 -20.02 -23.06
CA ASN A 4 10.43 -18.63 -23.07
C ASN A 4 10.13 -17.98 -21.70
N PRO A 5 11.15 -17.57 -20.92
CA PRO A 5 10.97 -16.96 -19.61
C PRO A 5 10.61 -15.46 -19.66
N ALA A 6 10.83 -14.79 -20.80
CA ALA A 6 10.56 -13.37 -20.98
C ALA A 6 9.14 -12.89 -20.56
N PRO A 7 8.03 -13.58 -20.90
CA PRO A 7 6.69 -13.13 -20.49
C PRO A 7 6.51 -13.07 -18.97
N PHE A 8 7.14 -13.98 -18.21
CA PHE A 8 7.05 -13.95 -16.74
C PHE A 8 7.76 -12.73 -16.15
N HIS A 9 8.92 -12.38 -16.70
CA HIS A 9 9.67 -11.19 -16.28
C HIS A 9 8.90 -9.89 -16.58
N MET A 10 8.22 -9.81 -17.73
CA MET A 10 7.41 -8.65 -18.11
C MET A 10 6.16 -8.53 -17.23
N ALA A 11 5.47 -9.64 -16.99
CA ALA A 11 4.31 -9.67 -16.09
C ALA A 11 4.70 -9.23 -14.66
N GLN A 12 5.83 -9.71 -14.14
CA GLN A 12 6.34 -9.32 -12.84
C GLN A 12 6.61 -7.80 -12.75
N VAL A 13 7.29 -7.24 -13.75
CA VAL A 13 7.57 -5.79 -13.80
C VAL A 13 6.28 -4.98 -13.85
N ALA A 14 5.30 -5.40 -14.66
CA ALA A 14 4.01 -4.73 -14.75
C ALA A 14 3.26 -4.73 -13.41
N LEU A 15 3.23 -5.86 -12.71
CA LEU A 15 2.56 -5.97 -11.40
C LEU A 15 3.23 -5.12 -10.34
N ILE A 16 4.57 -5.12 -10.27
CA ILE A 16 5.31 -4.28 -9.33
C ILE A 16 5.11 -2.79 -9.67
N GLY A 17 5.04 -2.43 -10.95
CA GLY A 17 4.71 -1.07 -11.38
C GLY A 17 3.32 -0.62 -10.92
N ILE A 18 2.31 -1.47 -11.12
CA ILE A 18 0.93 -1.20 -10.66
C ILE A 18 0.88 -1.11 -9.14
N ALA A 19 1.53 -2.03 -8.43
CA ALA A 19 1.61 -2.02 -6.97
C ALA A 19 2.26 -0.72 -6.46
N ALA A 20 3.35 -0.27 -7.06
CA ALA A 20 4.02 0.98 -6.71
C ALA A 20 3.12 2.20 -6.93
N ALA A 21 2.41 2.27 -8.06
CA ALA A 21 1.47 3.35 -8.36
C ALA A 21 0.31 3.40 -7.35
N LEU A 22 -0.25 2.24 -6.99
CA LEU A 22 -1.27 2.14 -5.95
C LEU A 22 -0.71 2.55 -4.57
N SER A 23 0.51 2.15 -4.23
CA SER A 23 1.16 2.58 -2.99
C SER A 23 1.33 4.10 -2.91
N VAL A 24 1.62 4.80 -4.01
CA VAL A 24 1.65 6.27 -4.04
C VAL A 24 0.28 6.86 -3.74
N ALA A 25 -0.79 6.32 -4.33
CA ALA A 25 -2.15 6.77 -4.06
C ALA A 25 -2.54 6.53 -2.58
N ILE A 26 -2.20 5.37 -2.02
CA ILE A 26 -2.45 5.02 -0.61
C ILE A 26 -1.69 5.97 0.32
N LEU A 27 -0.42 6.26 0.02
CA LEU A 27 0.39 7.21 0.78
C LEU A 27 -0.27 8.59 0.76
N GLY A 28 -0.71 9.06 -0.41
CA GLY A 28 -1.38 10.34 -0.57
C GLY A 28 -2.67 10.45 0.24
N THR A 29 -3.57 9.46 0.14
CA THR A 29 -4.86 9.50 0.85
C THR A 29 -4.71 9.31 2.37
N SER A 30 -3.80 8.44 2.81
CA SER A 30 -3.51 8.26 4.25
C SER A 30 -2.79 9.47 4.86
N ALA A 31 -1.86 10.10 4.15
CA ALA A 31 -1.20 11.31 4.61
C ALA A 31 -2.16 12.51 4.67
N HIS A 32 -3.00 12.68 3.65
CA HIS A 32 -4.00 13.75 3.62
C HIS A 32 -5.01 13.63 4.77
N THR A 33 -5.57 12.44 4.98
CA THR A 33 -6.52 12.20 6.08
C THR A 33 -5.89 12.43 7.45
N LEU A 34 -4.61 12.07 7.64
CA LEU A 34 -3.88 12.33 8.88
C LEU A 34 -3.56 13.83 9.07
N ASP A 35 -3.23 14.55 8.00
CA ASP A 35 -2.98 16.00 8.05
C ASP A 35 -4.24 16.78 8.47
N VAL A 36 -5.40 16.42 7.88
CA VAL A 36 -6.69 17.02 8.26
C VAL A 36 -6.99 16.76 9.74
N PHE A 37 -6.81 15.52 10.21
CA PHE A 37 -6.96 15.19 11.62
C PHE A 37 -6.05 16.04 12.51
N ASN A 38 -4.76 16.14 12.17
CA ASN A 38 -3.78 16.90 12.96
C ASN A 38 -4.10 18.40 13.05
N LYS A 39 -4.61 18.98 11.96
CA LYS A 39 -5.05 20.38 11.93
C LYS A 39 -6.31 20.59 12.75
N GLN A 40 -7.26 19.66 12.70
CA GLN A 40 -8.56 19.80 13.35
C GLN A 40 -8.53 19.48 14.86
N GLN A 41 -7.70 18.53 15.29
CA GLN A 41 -7.64 18.11 16.71
C GLN A 41 -7.03 19.16 17.65
N THR A 42 -6.24 20.10 17.11
CA THR A 42 -5.48 21.10 17.90
C THR A 42 -6.26 22.39 18.13
N ILE A 43 -7.45 22.52 17.54
CA ILE A 43 -8.27 23.73 17.66
C ILE A 43 -9.01 23.68 19.00
N ASN A 44 -8.94 24.82 19.69
CA ASN A 44 -9.33 25.08 21.07
C ASN A 44 -10.42 24.15 21.67
N PRO A 45 -10.16 23.45 22.80
CA PRO A 45 -11.11 22.52 23.45
C PRO A 45 -12.46 23.11 23.84
N TRP A 46 -12.54 24.44 23.92
CA TRP A 46 -13.74 25.19 24.29
C TRP A 46 -14.76 25.31 23.15
N TRP A 47 -14.37 25.01 21.90
CA TRP A 47 -15.26 24.93 20.75
C TRP A 47 -15.44 23.44 20.43
N MET A 48 -16.54 22.86 20.92
CA MET A 48 -17.07 21.51 20.65
C MET A 48 -16.07 20.51 20.01
N PRO A 49 -15.51 19.55 20.78
CA PRO A 49 -14.50 18.62 20.26
C PRO A 49 -15.06 17.82 19.08
N PHE A 50 -14.61 18.18 17.88
CA PHE A 50 -15.00 17.56 16.61
C PHE A 50 -14.45 16.13 16.47
N TRP A 51 -13.40 15.84 17.23
CA TRP A 51 -12.73 14.55 17.33
C TRP A 51 -12.72 14.09 18.79
N PRO A 52 -12.92 12.80 19.08
CA PRO A 52 -12.79 12.25 20.43
C PRO A 52 -11.42 12.53 21.06
N GLN A 53 -11.36 12.68 22.39
CA GLN A 53 -10.08 12.82 23.12
C GLN A 53 -9.18 11.57 23.01
N HIS A 54 -9.78 10.39 22.88
CA HIS A 54 -9.07 9.12 22.72
C HIS A 54 -9.21 8.63 21.29
N PHE A 55 -8.33 9.14 20.43
CA PHE A 55 -8.35 8.84 19.00
C PHE A 55 -7.15 7.99 18.59
N ASP A 56 -7.40 6.88 17.88
CA ASP A 56 -6.34 5.98 17.43
C ASP A 56 -5.96 6.28 15.97
N VAL A 57 -4.74 6.78 15.80
CA VAL A 57 -4.14 7.12 14.49
C VAL A 57 -3.08 6.12 14.06
N ASP A 58 -2.82 5.08 14.85
CA ASP A 58 -1.68 4.19 14.63
C ASP A 58 -1.92 3.29 13.40
N GLY A 59 -3.18 2.94 13.11
CA GLY A 59 -3.56 2.31 11.85
C GLY A 59 -3.22 3.16 10.63
N THR A 60 -3.49 4.47 10.67
CA THR A 60 -3.16 5.39 9.57
C THR A 60 -1.66 5.59 9.43
N LYS A 61 -0.92 5.71 10.54
CA LYS A 61 0.56 5.77 10.51
C LYS A 61 1.16 4.50 9.93
N ALA A 62 0.59 3.33 10.24
CA ALA A 62 1.03 2.05 9.67
C ALA A 62 0.80 1.98 8.15
N LEU A 63 -0.30 2.55 7.64
CA LEU A 63 -0.57 2.68 6.19
C LEU A 63 0.44 3.60 5.49
N ILE A 64 0.79 4.73 6.11
CA ILE A 64 1.82 5.65 5.60
C ILE A 64 3.18 4.93 5.56
N GLY A 65 3.55 4.25 6.64
CA GLY A 65 4.82 3.52 6.73
C GLY A 65 4.93 2.39 5.71
N SER A 66 3.89 1.56 5.57
CA SER A 66 3.90 0.43 4.64
C SER A 66 3.93 0.88 3.18
N SER A 67 3.15 1.89 2.82
CA SER A 67 3.11 2.42 1.46
C SER A 67 4.45 3.08 1.08
N ALA A 68 5.04 3.88 1.97
CA ALA A 68 6.37 4.47 1.76
C ALA A 68 7.46 3.39 1.57
N ALA A 69 7.49 2.38 2.43
CA ALA A 69 8.44 1.26 2.31
C ALA A 69 8.26 0.50 0.98
N THR A 70 7.01 0.24 0.59
CA THR A 70 6.68 -0.47 -0.66
C THR A 70 7.13 0.33 -1.88
N ILE A 71 6.93 1.65 -1.89
CA ILE A 71 7.39 2.53 -2.96
C ILE A 71 8.91 2.43 -3.12
N VAL A 72 9.66 2.57 -2.02
CA VAL A 72 11.14 2.53 -2.06
C VAL A 72 11.62 1.18 -2.59
N LEU A 73 11.12 0.08 -2.05
CA LEU A 73 11.55 -1.27 -2.45
C LEU A 73 11.15 -1.60 -3.90
N SER A 74 9.96 -1.18 -4.32
CA SER A 74 9.49 -1.36 -5.71
C SER A 74 10.30 -0.52 -6.69
N MET A 75 10.64 0.72 -6.33
CA MET A 75 11.48 1.60 -7.14
C MET A 75 12.89 1.02 -7.31
N VAL A 76 13.48 0.46 -6.26
CA VAL A 76 14.76 -0.25 -6.34
C VAL A 76 14.64 -1.40 -7.35
N PHE A 77 13.63 -2.27 -7.21
CA PHE A 77 13.45 -3.36 -8.16
C PHE A 77 13.30 -2.87 -9.61
N LEU A 78 12.42 -1.90 -9.84
CA LEU A 78 12.12 -1.38 -11.17
C LEU A 78 13.34 -0.72 -11.81
N ALA A 79 14.11 0.07 -11.06
CA ALA A 79 15.34 0.70 -11.54
C ALA A 79 16.34 -0.34 -12.06
N PHE A 80 16.58 -1.39 -11.29
CA PHE A 80 17.48 -2.47 -11.69
C PHE A 80 16.89 -3.35 -12.80
N ALA A 81 15.58 -3.55 -12.82
CA ALA A 81 14.91 -4.42 -13.77
C ALA A 81 14.72 -3.80 -15.17
N LEU A 82 14.59 -2.47 -15.25
CA LEU A 82 14.34 -1.73 -16.49
C LEU A 82 15.60 -1.11 -17.10
N VAL A 83 16.64 -0.83 -16.31
CA VAL A 83 17.87 -0.23 -16.82
C VAL A 83 18.74 -1.33 -17.47
N PRO A 84 18.93 -1.32 -18.81
CA PRO A 84 19.64 -2.40 -19.51
C PRO A 84 21.10 -2.54 -19.09
N ARG A 85 21.69 -1.45 -18.56
CA ARG A 85 23.09 -1.38 -18.13
C ARG A 85 23.45 -2.36 -17.01
N PHE A 86 22.49 -2.79 -16.19
CA PHE A 86 22.78 -3.68 -15.06
C PHE A 86 22.87 -5.16 -15.44
N ALA A 87 22.48 -5.55 -16.67
CA ALA A 87 22.64 -6.90 -17.24
C ALA A 87 22.55 -8.05 -16.22
N LEU A 88 21.49 -8.07 -15.42
CA LEU A 88 21.36 -8.96 -14.27
C LEU A 88 21.32 -10.42 -14.72
N THR A 89 22.11 -11.27 -14.06
CA THR A 89 21.95 -12.72 -14.20
C THR A 89 20.57 -13.15 -13.69
N PRO A 90 19.97 -14.23 -14.22
CA PRO A 90 18.63 -14.67 -13.81
C PRO A 90 18.52 -14.95 -12.31
N THR A 91 19.62 -15.44 -11.70
CA THR A 91 19.66 -15.69 -10.25
C THR A 91 19.71 -14.38 -9.46
N MET A 92 20.47 -13.37 -9.90
CA MET A 92 20.51 -12.06 -9.24
C MET A 92 19.19 -11.30 -9.37
N ARG A 93 18.54 -11.36 -10.54
CA ARG A 93 17.22 -10.77 -10.75
C ARG A 93 16.17 -11.41 -9.83
N ALA A 94 16.19 -12.73 -9.69
CA ALA A 94 15.31 -13.45 -8.78
C ALA A 94 15.57 -13.08 -7.32
N LEU A 95 16.85 -13.00 -6.91
CA LEU A 95 17.22 -12.60 -5.56
C LEU A 95 16.79 -11.16 -5.25
N LEU A 96 16.97 -10.24 -6.21
CA LEU A 96 16.50 -8.87 -6.07
C LEU A 96 14.97 -8.80 -5.98
N GLY A 97 14.28 -9.55 -6.85
CA GLY A 97 12.82 -9.66 -6.83
C GLY A 97 12.31 -10.16 -5.49
N LEU A 98 12.85 -11.27 -4.97
CA LEU A 98 12.49 -11.79 -3.66
C LEU A 98 12.86 -10.81 -2.54
N GLY A 99 14.05 -10.23 -2.59
CA GLY A 99 14.58 -9.33 -1.58
C GLY A 99 13.79 -8.02 -1.44
N THR A 100 13.13 -7.55 -2.50
CA THR A 100 12.27 -6.35 -2.43
C THR A 100 10.80 -6.69 -2.21
N THR A 101 10.27 -7.70 -2.91
CA THR A 101 8.84 -8.00 -2.89
C THR A 101 8.39 -8.76 -1.64
N LEU A 102 9.23 -9.64 -1.08
CA LEU A 102 8.90 -10.40 0.13
C LEU A 102 8.70 -9.49 1.36
N PRO A 103 9.66 -8.61 1.73
CA PRO A 103 9.46 -7.70 2.85
C PRO A 103 8.29 -6.73 2.61
N SER A 104 8.13 -6.21 1.38
CA SER A 104 6.99 -5.36 1.04
C SER A 104 5.66 -6.10 1.25
N CYS A 105 5.55 -7.35 0.80
CA CYS A 105 4.36 -8.18 0.95
C CYS A 105 4.03 -8.42 2.43
N LEU A 106 5.02 -8.78 3.26
CA LEU A 106 4.83 -9.00 4.69
C LEU A 106 4.38 -7.74 5.42
N VAL A 107 5.01 -6.59 5.13
CA VAL A 107 4.64 -5.31 5.76
C VAL A 107 3.21 -4.93 5.38
N ASN A 108 2.80 -5.07 4.11
CA ASN A 108 1.42 -4.79 3.71
C ASN A 108 0.41 -5.75 4.39
N LEU A 109 0.75 -7.03 4.52
CA LEU A 109 -0.10 -8.00 5.22
C LEU A 109 -0.33 -7.59 6.68
N VAL A 110 0.75 -7.31 7.40
CA VAL A 110 0.70 -6.90 8.81
C VAL A 110 -0.10 -5.60 8.94
N THR A 111 0.14 -4.61 8.09
CA THR A 111 -0.58 -3.34 8.11
C THR A 111 -2.08 -3.52 7.86
N VAL A 112 -2.49 -4.34 6.89
CA VAL A 112 -3.91 -4.59 6.61
C VAL A 112 -4.58 -5.26 7.80
N ILE A 113 -3.96 -6.28 8.38
CA ILE A 113 -4.48 -6.97 9.57
C ILE A 113 -4.61 -5.98 10.72
N TYR A 114 -3.56 -5.21 10.99
CA TYR A 114 -3.53 -4.23 12.09
C TYR A 114 -4.59 -3.15 11.92
N ALA A 115 -4.68 -2.53 10.74
CA ALA A 115 -5.70 -1.52 10.43
C ALA A 115 -7.13 -2.10 10.54
N HIS A 116 -7.34 -3.34 10.12
CA HIS A 116 -8.65 -3.99 10.22
C HIS A 116 -9.04 -4.29 11.67
N ILE A 117 -8.09 -4.71 12.51
CA ILE A 117 -8.33 -4.93 13.95
C ILE A 117 -8.73 -3.61 14.61
N LEU A 118 -7.97 -2.53 14.37
CA LEU A 118 -8.27 -1.21 14.92
C LEU A 118 -9.64 -0.69 14.46
N ASN A 119 -9.93 -0.80 13.17
CA ASN A 119 -11.22 -0.36 12.62
C ASN A 119 -12.41 -1.20 13.10
N SER A 120 -12.22 -2.51 13.36
CA SER A 120 -13.27 -3.38 13.92
C SER A 120 -13.54 -3.06 15.38
N ASN A 121 -12.50 -2.72 16.15
CA ASN A 121 -12.63 -2.42 17.58
C ASN A 121 -13.19 -1.01 17.83
N GLY A 122 -12.99 -0.06 16.91
CA GLY A 122 -13.48 1.31 17.06
C GLY A 122 -14.99 1.46 17.09
N GLY A 123 -15.76 0.48 16.61
CA GLY A 123 -17.23 0.49 16.73
C GLY A 123 -17.75 0.14 18.13
N ASN A 124 -16.96 -0.58 18.94
CA ASN A 124 -17.38 -1.16 20.22
C ASN A 124 -16.53 -0.68 21.43
N THR A 125 -15.41 -0.03 21.18
CA THR A 125 -14.45 0.44 22.20
C THR A 125 -14.46 1.97 22.27
N GLU A 126 -14.09 2.56 23.40
CA GLU A 126 -13.95 4.03 23.60
C GLU A 126 -12.91 4.72 22.68
N ARG A 127 -12.37 4.05 21.66
CA ARG A 127 -11.32 4.56 20.77
C ARG A 127 -11.73 4.46 19.30
N ASP A 128 -12.11 5.60 18.73
CA ASP A 128 -12.38 5.71 17.30
C ASP A 128 -11.09 5.89 16.48
N THR A 129 -11.09 5.44 15.23
CA THR A 129 -10.04 5.70 14.24
C THR A 129 -10.49 6.77 13.25
N ILE A 130 -9.55 7.34 12.47
CA ILE A 130 -9.88 8.29 11.39
C ILE A 130 -10.98 7.72 10.48
N GLN A 131 -10.86 6.43 10.14
CA GLN A 131 -11.82 5.77 9.26
C GLN A 131 -13.19 5.58 9.94
N THR A 132 -13.26 5.04 11.16
CA THR A 132 -14.55 4.76 11.81
C THR A 132 -15.31 6.05 12.07
N TRP A 133 -14.64 7.08 12.56
CA TRP A 133 -15.24 8.38 12.86
C TRP A 133 -15.76 9.10 11.61
N THR A 134 -14.89 9.29 10.61
CA THR A 134 -15.29 10.00 9.37
C THR A 134 -16.40 9.27 8.63
N CYS A 135 -16.39 7.94 8.62
CA CYS A 135 -17.46 7.16 8.01
C CYS A 135 -18.77 7.15 8.82
N LYS A 136 -18.70 7.23 10.15
CA LYS A 136 -19.89 7.34 11.01
C LYS A 136 -20.62 8.65 10.81
N TYR A 137 -19.89 9.74 10.62
CA TYR A 137 -20.43 11.10 10.48
C TYR A 137 -20.42 11.63 9.03
N GLN A 138 -20.18 10.78 8.03
CA GLN A 138 -20.09 11.19 6.61
C GLN A 138 -21.36 11.87 6.06
N ASN A 139 -22.52 11.55 6.62
CA ASN A 139 -23.82 12.11 6.25
C ASN A 139 -24.35 13.12 7.29
N GLY A 140 -23.51 13.52 8.25
CA GLY A 140 -23.88 14.52 9.23
C GLY A 140 -24.14 15.86 8.56
N THR A 141 -25.19 16.56 8.99
CA THR A 141 -25.43 17.93 8.53
C THR A 141 -24.30 18.83 9.01
N PRO A 142 -23.75 19.71 8.15
CA PRO A 142 -22.80 20.72 8.58
C PRO A 142 -23.42 21.60 9.67
N PHE A 143 -22.60 21.98 10.64
CA PHE A 143 -23.01 22.83 11.75
C PHE A 143 -23.50 24.17 11.19
N GLN A 144 -24.81 24.39 11.19
CA GLN A 144 -25.47 25.64 10.76
C GLN A 144 -25.51 26.67 11.90
N GLY A 145 -24.35 27.00 12.46
CA GLY A 145 -24.23 28.10 13.43
C GLY A 145 -23.70 29.36 12.77
N ASP A 146 -24.10 30.54 13.25
CA ASP A 146 -23.66 31.88 12.79
C ASP A 146 -22.14 32.15 12.97
N VAL A 147 -21.40 31.18 13.49
CA VAL A 147 -19.95 31.19 13.56
C VAL A 147 -19.37 30.58 12.29
N ALA A 148 -18.84 31.43 11.42
CA ALA A 148 -18.06 31.01 10.26
C ALA A 148 -16.85 30.18 10.74
N LEU A 149 -16.98 28.86 10.70
CA LEU A 149 -15.84 27.96 10.86
C LEU A 149 -14.86 28.24 9.72
N LEU A 150 -13.55 28.15 10.01
CA LEU A 150 -12.55 28.22 8.96
C LEU A 150 -12.87 27.18 7.85
N PRO A 151 -12.60 27.48 6.58
CA PRO A 151 -12.84 26.54 5.50
C PRO A 151 -12.12 25.22 5.78
N ASN A 152 -12.80 24.09 5.57
CA ASN A 152 -12.37 22.71 5.86
C ASN A 152 -12.39 22.30 7.35
N MET A 153 -13.12 22.99 8.22
CA MET A 153 -13.13 22.72 9.68
C MET A 153 -14.48 22.23 10.18
N GLY A 154 -15.33 21.77 9.27
CA GLY A 154 -16.60 21.08 9.55
C GLY A 154 -16.63 19.65 9.01
N ASN A 155 -17.74 18.93 9.25
CA ASN A 155 -17.98 17.58 8.75
C ASN A 155 -18.27 17.53 7.23
N GLU A 156 -18.32 18.66 6.54
CA GLU A 156 -18.61 18.76 5.10
C GLU A 156 -17.70 17.84 4.26
N ASN A 157 -16.43 17.70 4.68
CA ASN A 157 -15.45 16.87 3.98
C ASN A 157 -15.37 15.42 4.50
N PHE A 158 -16.14 15.04 5.51
CA PHE A 158 -16.03 13.71 6.14
C PHE A 158 -16.40 12.58 5.18
N GLY A 159 -17.29 12.83 4.23
CA GLY A 159 -17.57 11.88 3.14
C GLY A 159 -16.34 11.60 2.28
N SER A 160 -15.54 12.63 1.93
CA SER A 160 -14.28 12.42 1.19
C SER A 160 -13.25 11.68 2.04
N LEU A 161 -13.08 12.10 3.30
CA LEU A 161 -12.12 11.47 4.23
C LEU A 161 -12.46 9.99 4.50
N CYS A 162 -13.74 9.65 4.62
CA CYS A 162 -14.18 8.25 4.74
C CYS A 162 -13.81 7.44 3.49
N ARG A 163 -14.03 8.00 2.29
CA ARG A 163 -13.68 7.31 1.04
C ARG A 163 -12.17 7.14 0.88
N GLU A 164 -11.41 8.18 1.21
CA GLU A 164 -9.93 8.18 1.15
C GLU A 164 -9.30 7.18 2.13
N SER A 165 -9.79 7.13 3.36
CA SER A 165 -9.33 6.18 4.38
C SER A 165 -9.72 4.74 4.05
N ARG A 166 -10.95 4.48 3.58
CA ARG A 166 -11.33 3.15 3.07
C ARG A 166 -10.49 2.74 1.87
N PHE A 167 -10.24 3.65 0.93
CA PHE A 167 -9.36 3.40 -0.20
C PHE A 167 -7.95 3.03 0.26
N ALA A 168 -7.39 3.71 1.26
CA ALA A 168 -6.07 3.38 1.79
C ALA A 168 -6.00 1.94 2.33
N VAL A 169 -6.99 1.52 3.13
CA VAL A 169 -7.03 0.16 3.70
C VAL A 169 -7.22 -0.91 2.62
N TYR A 170 -8.26 -0.78 1.78
CA TYR A 170 -8.52 -1.77 0.73
C TYR A 170 -7.47 -1.76 -0.38
N GLY A 171 -6.91 -0.59 -0.69
CA GLY A 171 -5.78 -0.46 -1.60
C GLY A 171 -4.56 -1.23 -1.10
N THR A 172 -4.28 -1.18 0.20
CA THR A 172 -3.17 -1.93 0.81
C THR A 172 -3.37 -3.45 0.68
N LEU A 173 -4.63 -3.93 0.81
CA LEU A 173 -4.97 -5.33 0.53
C LEU A 173 -4.70 -5.71 -0.93
N ILE A 174 -5.08 -4.86 -1.89
CA ILE A 174 -4.82 -5.09 -3.32
C ILE A 174 -3.31 -5.12 -3.59
N VAL A 175 -2.54 -4.19 -3.02
CA VAL A 175 -1.08 -4.17 -3.13
C VAL A 175 -0.46 -5.45 -2.57
N PHE A 176 -0.92 -5.93 -1.41
CA PHE A 176 -0.51 -7.22 -0.85
C PHE A 176 -0.73 -8.38 -1.84
N LEU A 177 -1.92 -8.47 -2.47
CA LEU A 177 -2.23 -9.53 -3.43
C LEU A 177 -1.36 -9.43 -4.70
N LEU A 178 -1.15 -8.22 -5.22
CA LEU A 178 -0.29 -7.99 -6.38
C LEU A 178 1.17 -8.39 -6.11
N LEU A 179 1.70 -8.03 -4.93
CA LEU A 179 3.05 -8.42 -4.50
C LEU A 179 3.15 -9.94 -4.27
N GLY A 180 2.12 -10.56 -3.69
CA GLY A 180 2.03 -12.01 -3.53
C GLY A 180 2.06 -12.75 -4.85
N PHE A 181 1.31 -12.28 -5.85
CA PHE A 181 1.36 -12.85 -7.20
C PHE A 181 2.71 -12.62 -7.89
N SER A 182 3.31 -11.43 -7.70
CA SER A 182 4.67 -11.14 -8.17
C SER A 182 5.73 -12.06 -7.56
N LEU A 183 5.60 -12.45 -6.30
CA LEU A 183 6.50 -13.43 -5.66
C LEU A 183 6.44 -14.78 -6.37
N VAL A 184 5.22 -15.26 -6.65
CA VAL A 184 5.02 -16.52 -7.39
C VAL A 184 5.66 -16.43 -8.78
N LEU A 185 5.43 -15.33 -9.50
CA LEU A 185 6.06 -15.11 -10.82
C LEU A 185 7.58 -15.07 -10.75
N THR A 186 8.16 -14.49 -9.69
CA THR A 186 9.62 -14.46 -9.50
C THR A 186 10.20 -15.87 -9.42
N ILE A 187 9.54 -16.76 -8.67
CA ILE A 187 9.95 -18.16 -8.51
C ILE A 187 9.78 -18.92 -9.83
N LEU A 188 8.64 -18.74 -10.51
CA LEU A 188 8.36 -19.39 -11.79
C LEU A 188 9.34 -18.95 -12.88
N ALA A 189 9.64 -17.65 -12.97
CA ALA A 189 10.60 -17.10 -13.92
C ALA A 189 12.01 -17.67 -13.68
N TRP A 190 12.45 -17.71 -12.41
CA TRP A 190 13.74 -18.29 -12.04
C TRP A 190 13.82 -19.78 -12.38
N ALA A 191 12.76 -20.55 -12.10
CA ALA A 191 12.70 -21.96 -12.43
C ALA A 191 12.75 -22.19 -13.95
N ALA A 192 12.03 -21.38 -14.72
CA ALA A 192 12.06 -21.40 -16.18
C ALA A 192 13.45 -21.06 -16.74
N ASP A 193 14.12 -20.04 -16.20
CA ASP A 193 15.48 -19.66 -16.57
C ASP A 193 16.48 -20.79 -16.29
N LYS A 194 16.38 -21.44 -15.12
CA LYS A 194 17.23 -22.60 -14.78
C LYS A 194 16.95 -23.79 -15.69
N TRP A 195 15.70 -24.04 -16.03
CA TRP A 195 15.33 -25.15 -16.92
C TRP A 195 15.82 -24.92 -18.35
N ALA A 196 15.68 -23.70 -18.87
CA ALA A 196 16.21 -23.30 -20.17
C ALA A 196 17.73 -23.43 -20.24
N ALA A 197 18.45 -22.98 -19.21
CA ALA A 197 19.91 -23.12 -19.13
C ALA A 197 20.35 -24.60 -19.14
N ARG A 198 19.70 -25.46 -18.36
CA ARG A 198 19.99 -26.91 -18.34
C ARG A 198 19.75 -27.57 -19.70
N LYS A 199 18.69 -27.18 -20.40
CA LYS A 199 18.38 -27.73 -21.74
C LYS A 199 19.48 -27.37 -22.74
N SER A 200 19.96 -26.11 -22.72
CA SER A 200 21.05 -25.69 -23.61
C SER A 200 22.35 -26.46 -23.37
N SER A 201 22.69 -26.73 -22.10
CA SER A 201 23.89 -27.51 -21.76
C SER A 201 23.84 -28.92 -22.32
N LYS A 202 22.68 -29.59 -22.21
CA LYS A 202 22.49 -30.94 -22.76
C LYS A 202 22.55 -30.97 -24.28
N GLU A 203 22.04 -29.94 -24.95
CA GLU A 203 22.10 -29.84 -26.42
C GLU A 203 23.54 -29.69 -26.92
N VAL A 204 24.41 -28.98 -26.19
CA VAL A 204 25.84 -28.85 -26.51
C VAL A 204 26.61 -30.15 -26.30
N GLU A 205 26.29 -30.94 -25.26
CA GLU A 205 26.95 -32.24 -24.99
C GLU A 205 26.63 -33.33 -26.03
N MET A 206 25.54 -33.18 -26.78
CA MET A 206 25.11 -34.15 -27.80
C MET A 206 25.62 -33.82 -29.21
N GLN A 207 26.34 -32.70 -29.38
CA GLN A 207 26.97 -32.29 -30.65
C GLN A 207 28.46 -32.59 -30.63
#